data_AF-A0A1G2CDZ9-F1
#
_entry.id   AF-A0A1G2CDZ9-F1
#
_cell.length_a   1.000
_cell.length_b   1.000
_cell.length_c   1.000
_cell.angle_alpha   90.00
_cell.angle_beta   90.00
_cell.angle_gamma   90.00
#
_symmetry.space_group_name_H-M   'P 1'
#
loop_
_entity.id
_entity.type
_entity.pdbx_description
1 polymer ?
#
loop_
_entity_poly.entity_id
_entity_poly.type
_entity_poly.pdbx_seq_one_letter_code
_entity_poly.pdbx_strand_id
1 'polypeptide(L)'
;MFYTELISASKNHIDWLRNSLARKVGIKGHITKSGNQSVYQLKYAKSESLKLLPKMYYTTDVVCLSRKRQKIEKALAVIGRKL
;
A
#
# COMPACT_ATOMS: atom_id res chain seq x y z
N MET A 1 -8.07 -12.06 3.17
CA MET A 1 -8.01 -10.84 2.32
C MET A 1 -6.92 -9.93 2.87
N PHE A 2 -6.04 -9.36 2.04
CA PHE A 2 -4.98 -8.45 2.52
C PHE A 2 -5.20 -7.02 2.02
N TYR A 3 -4.67 -6.06 2.77
CA TYR A 3 -4.72 -4.64 2.49
C TYR A 3 -3.30 -4.06 2.46
N THR A 4 -3.07 -3.10 1.58
CA THR A 4 -1.88 -2.23 1.62
C THR A 4 -2.32 -0.90 2.24
N GLU A 5 -1.69 -0.51 3.32
CA GLU A 5 -2.01 0.74 4.03
C GLU A 5 -0.78 1.63 4.11
N LEU A 6 -0.93 2.89 3.71
CA LEU A 6 0.06 3.95 3.85
C LEU A 6 -0.42 4.91 4.93
N ILE A 7 0.39 5.15 5.97
CA ILE A 7 -0.05 5.80 7.20
C ILE A 7 0.80 7.04 7.45
N SER A 8 0.15 8.15 7.81
CA SER A 8 0.84 9.40 8.20
C SER A 8 -0.03 10.24 9.14
N ALA A 9 0.59 10.98 10.05
CA ALA A 9 -0.09 11.98 10.87
C ALA A 9 -0.48 13.24 10.04
N SER A 10 0.13 13.44 8.87
CA SER A 10 -0.15 14.59 8.00
C SER A 10 -1.24 14.28 7.00
N LYS A 11 -2.39 14.97 7.11
CA LYS A 11 -3.48 14.88 6.13
C LYS A 11 -3.01 15.31 4.73
N ASN A 12 -2.25 16.41 4.66
CA ASN A 12 -1.73 16.93 3.40
C ASN A 12 -0.82 15.92 2.69
N HIS A 13 0.00 15.19 3.46
CA HIS A 13 0.82 14.12 2.90
C HIS A 13 -0.03 12.99 2.33
N ILE A 14 -1.06 12.55 3.05
CA ILE A 14 -1.97 11.50 2.57
C ILE A 14 -2.75 11.93 1.32
N ASP A 15 -3.27 13.17 1.29
CA ASP A 15 -4.00 13.69 0.13
C ASP A 15 -3.08 13.82 -1.09
N TRP A 16 -1.87 14.35 -0.91
CA TRP A 16 -0.86 14.42 -1.96
C TRP A 16 -0.50 13.03 -2.51
N LEU A 17 -0.27 12.06 -1.61
CA LEU A 17 0.10 10.71 -1.97
C LEU A 17 -1.03 10.01 -2.74
N ARG A 18 -2.27 10.16 -2.27
CA ARG A 18 -3.47 9.65 -2.95
C ARG A 18 -3.60 10.20 -4.36
N ASN A 19 -3.49 11.52 -4.52
CA ASN A 19 -3.60 12.16 -5.83
C ASN A 19 -2.45 11.73 -6.75
N SER A 20 -1.25 11.55 -6.20
CA SER A 20 -0.08 11.07 -6.96
C SER A 20 -0.26 9.64 -7.44
N LEU A 21 -0.77 8.74 -6.60
CA LEU A 21 -1.05 7.34 -6.97
C LEU A 21 -2.23 7.23 -7.94
N ALA A 22 -3.25 8.08 -7.82
CA ALA A 22 -4.33 8.17 -8.79
C ALA A 22 -3.82 8.53 -10.18
N ARG A 23 -2.91 9.52 -10.29
CA ARG A 23 -2.33 9.92 -11.58
C ARG A 23 -1.34 8.89 -12.13
N LYS A 24 -0.45 8.33 -11.29
CA LYS A 24 0.65 7.47 -11.75
C LYS A 24 0.26 6.00 -11.96
N VAL A 25 -0.70 5.51 -11.19
CA VAL A 25 -1.06 4.08 -11.13
C VAL A 25 -2.54 3.83 -11.46
N GLY A 26 -3.39 4.88 -11.44
CA GLY A 26 -4.81 4.74 -11.70
C GLY A 26 -5.58 4.08 -10.54
N ILE A 27 -5.07 4.20 -9.31
CA ILE A 27 -5.72 3.71 -8.09
C ILE A 27 -6.03 4.87 -7.14
N LYS A 28 -7.18 4.82 -6.46
CA LYS A 28 -7.65 5.93 -5.62
C LYS A 28 -7.55 5.63 -4.13
N GLY A 29 -7.78 4.37 -3.74
CA GLY A 29 -7.84 3.99 -2.33
C GLY A 29 -8.88 4.75 -1.50
N HIS A 30 -8.95 4.38 -0.22
CA HIS A 30 -9.85 4.96 0.76
C HIS A 30 -9.07 5.54 1.94
N ILE A 31 -9.39 6.77 2.36
CA ILE A 31 -8.75 7.41 3.51
C ILE A 31 -9.63 7.18 4.73
N THR A 32 -9.06 6.59 5.77
CA THR A 32 -9.66 6.49 7.11
C THR A 32 -8.74 7.12 8.15
N LYS A 33 -9.22 7.23 9.40
CA LYS A 33 -8.37 7.54 10.55
C LYS A 33 -8.14 6.29 11.41
N SER A 34 -7.09 6.31 12.23
CA SER A 34 -6.92 5.34 13.32
C SER A 34 -8.05 5.44 14.35
N GLY A 35 -8.21 4.43 15.20
CA GLY A 35 -9.26 4.41 16.23
C GLY A 35 -9.17 5.59 17.20
N ASN A 36 -7.95 6.01 17.57
CA ASN A 36 -7.69 7.21 18.37
C ASN A 36 -7.60 8.50 17.54
N GLN A 37 -7.90 8.43 16.25
CA GLN A 37 -7.91 9.54 15.28
C GLN A 37 -6.59 10.32 15.11
N SER A 38 -5.47 9.81 15.63
CA SER A 38 -4.17 10.50 15.59
C SER A 38 -3.46 10.42 14.23
N VAL A 39 -3.79 9.43 13.39
CA VAL A 39 -3.17 9.25 12.08
C VAL A 39 -4.18 8.96 10.98
N TYR A 40 -3.84 9.37 9.77
CA TYR A 40 -4.57 9.08 8.54
C TYR A 40 -4.00 7.81 7.89
N GLN A 41 -4.89 6.98 7.37
CA GLN A 41 -4.59 5.70 6.73
C GLN A 41 -5.16 5.72 5.31
N LEU A 42 -4.30 5.63 4.31
CA LEU A 42 -4.69 5.44 2.92
C LEU A 42 -4.66 3.94 2.61
N LYS A 43 -5.85 3.35 2.48
CA LYS A 43 -6.06 1.90 2.35
C LYS A 43 -6.37 1.49 0.92
N TYR A 44 -5.73 0.40 0.50
CA TYR A 44 -5.99 -0.28 -0.76
C TYR A 44 -6.44 -1.70 -0.48
N ALA A 45 -7.62 -2.06 -0.99
CA ALA A 45 -8.10 -3.44 -0.96
C ALA A 45 -7.27 -4.34 -1.89
N LYS A 46 -7.59 -5.64 -1.94
CA LYS A 46 -6.83 -6.65 -2.71
C LYS A 46 -6.57 -6.23 -4.17
N SER A 47 -7.59 -5.77 -4.89
CA SER A 47 -7.47 -5.43 -6.32
C SER A 47 -6.52 -4.26 -6.59
N GLU A 48 -6.64 -3.17 -5.84
CA GLU A 48 -5.74 -2.01 -5.95
C GLU A 48 -4.34 -2.32 -5.39
N SER A 49 -4.26 -3.11 -4.31
CA SER A 49 -2.98 -3.58 -3.76
C SER A 49 -2.18 -4.37 -4.80
N LEU A 50 -2.83 -5.22 -5.58
CA LEU A 50 -2.18 -5.98 -6.66
C LEU A 50 -1.65 -5.09 -7.80
N LYS A 51 -2.19 -3.87 -7.96
CA LYS A 51 -1.65 -2.87 -8.90
C LYS A 51 -0.48 -2.10 -8.29
N LEU A 52 -0.54 -1.82 -6.98
CA LEU A 52 0.45 -1.02 -6.26
C LEU A 52 1.75 -1.79 -5.96
N LEU A 53 1.64 -3.02 -5.47
CA LEU A 53 2.78 -3.79 -4.96
C LEU A 53 3.91 -4.00 -5.99
N PRO A 54 3.66 -4.35 -7.26
CA PRO A 54 4.73 -4.48 -8.26
C PRO A 54 5.46 -3.17 -8.57
N LYS A 55 4.81 -2.01 -8.29
CA LYS A 55 5.44 -0.69 -8.47
C LYS A 55 6.29 -0.30 -7.26
N MET A 56 5.94 -0.77 -6.06
CA MET A 56 6.74 -0.57 -4.85
C MET A 56 7.95 -1.50 -4.81
N TYR A 57 7.76 -2.75 -5.23
CA TYR A 57 8.79 -3.79 -5.25
C TYR A 57 9.24 -4.08 -6.68
N TYR A 58 9.62 -3.03 -7.41
CA TYR A 58 9.95 -3.09 -8.84
C TYR A 58 11.21 -3.89 -9.17
N THR A 59 12.03 -4.21 -8.17
CA THR A 59 13.24 -5.04 -8.29
C THR A 59 13.43 -5.86 -7.02
N THR A 60 14.20 -6.96 -7.12
CA THR A 60 14.55 -7.80 -5.98
C THR A 60 15.37 -7.07 -4.94
N ASP A 61 16.11 -6.03 -5.33
CA ASP A 61 17.07 -5.35 -4.47
C ASP A 61 16.54 -4.02 -3.93
N VAL A 62 15.23 -3.79 -4.01
CA VAL A 62 14.62 -2.56 -3.49
C VAL A 62 14.86 -2.47 -1.99
N VAL A 63 15.31 -1.29 -1.53
CA VAL A 63 15.51 -1.03 -0.10
C VAL A 63 14.16 -1.13 0.61
N CYS A 64 14.01 -2.17 1.41
CA CYS A 64 12.80 -2.41 2.19
C CYS A 64 13.12 -3.22 3.44
N LEU A 65 12.22 -3.15 4.43
CA LEU A 65 12.34 -4.01 5.59
C LEU A 65 12.03 -5.46 5.18
N SER A 66 12.96 -6.39 5.41
CA SER A 66 12.81 -7.81 5.04
C SER A 66 11.51 -8.41 5.59
N ARG A 67 11.13 -8.06 6.84
CA ARG A 67 9.87 -8.51 7.45
C ARG A 67 8.61 -8.08 6.67
N LYS A 68 8.65 -6.89 6.04
CA LYS A 68 7.51 -6.34 5.30
C LYS A 68 7.38 -7.04 3.96
N ARG A 69 8.50 -7.26 3.27
CA ARG A 69 8.56 -8.03 2.03
C ARG A 69 8.03 -9.46 2.23
N GLN A 70 8.54 -10.18 3.22
CA GLN A 70 8.11 -11.54 3.54
C GLN A 70 6.59 -11.63 3.83
N LYS A 71 6.02 -10.63 4.52
CA LYS A 71 4.57 -10.60 4.78
C LYS A 71 3.75 -10.49 3.49
N ILE A 72 4.25 -9.71 2.53
CA ILE A 72 3.59 -9.52 1.23
C ILE A 72 3.73 -10.78 0.37
N GLU A 73 4.93 -11.35 0.26
CA GLU A 73 5.18 -12.58 -0.49
C GLU A 73 4.29 -13.73 0.03
N LYS A 74 4.19 -13.90 1.36
CA LYS A 74 3.25 -14.86 1.96
C LYS A 74 1.79 -14.59 1.57
N ALA A 75 1.36 -13.33 1.59
CA ALA A 75 0.00 -12.97 1.22
C ALA A 75 -0.32 -13.20 -0.27
N LEU A 76 0.67 -13.00 -1.15
CA LEU A 76 0.55 -13.27 -2.59
C LEU A 76 0.59 -14.77 -2.90
N ALA A 77 1.40 -15.56 -2.17
CA ALA A 77 1.51 -17.00 -2.36
C ALA A 77 0.16 -17.72 -2.13
N VAL A 78 -0.62 -17.28 -1.14
CA VAL A 78 -1.98 -17.82 -0.86
C VAL A 78 -2.93 -17.70 -2.07
N ILE A 79 -2.67 -16.76 -2.98
CA ILE A 79 -3.48 -16.52 -4.18
C ILE A 79 -2.74 -16.87 -5.47
N GLY A 80 -1.65 -17.64 -5.39
CA GLY A 80 -0.85 -18.08 -6.54
C GLY A 80 -0.07 -16.97 -7.25
N ARG A 81 0.24 -15.86 -6.56
CA ARG A 81 1.02 -14.74 -7.12
C ARG A 81 2.38 -14.60 -6.44
N LYS A 82 3.30 -13.89 -7.12
CA LYS A 82 4.63 -13.50 -6.62
C LYS A 82 4.83 -11.99 -6.82
N LEU A 83 5.74 -11.40 -6.05
CA LEU A 83 6.18 -10.01 -6.25
C LEU A 83 6.96 -9.88 -7.56
#